data_AF-A0A1Q6V0W5-F1
#
_entry.id   AF-A0A1Q6V0W5-F1
#
_cell.length_a   1.000
_cell.length_b   1.000
_cell.length_c   1.000
_cell.angle_alpha   90.00
_cell.angle_beta   90.00
_cell.angle_gamma   90.00
#
_symmetry.space_group_name_H-M   'P 1'
#
loop_
_entity.id
_entity.type
_entity.pdbx_description
1 polymer ?
#
loop_
_entity_poly.entity_id
_entity_poly.type
_entity_poly.pdbx_seq_one_letter_code
_entity_poly.pdbx_strand_id
1 'polypeptide(L)'
;MKQKVLMSSLAIAFTLSCMTNINEAKAAPIASQTVTAVLGTISSVESYGGNVSTTIDDTGSLTTPLDPGFKIISNVGTTQALTLTATTTSTSGEVNAFSSSNGNVYIALSNITTPPTSEAITNAQSDSPQAASNPNVICYAVTPPTNIDGQLEYTWNTSGNYYDINLSHQGDTITQLVVPAASAKPNTFNGNDESGSYQAVVILSYN
;
A
#
# COMPACT_ATOMS: atom_id res chain seq x y z
N MET A 1 -97.42 24.24 -40.99
CA MET A 1 -96.13 23.51 -41.14
C MET A 1 -95.01 24.52 -41.40
N LYS A 2 -94.25 24.92 -40.37
CA LYS A 2 -92.91 25.59 -40.42
C LYS A 2 -92.54 26.05 -39.00
N GLN A 3 -92.07 25.13 -38.16
CA GLN A 3 -91.37 25.45 -36.91
C GLN A 3 -90.43 24.25 -36.61
N LYS A 4 -89.24 24.27 -37.24
CA LYS A 4 -88.00 24.69 -36.59
C LYS A 4 -87.67 23.72 -35.45
N VAL A 5 -87.00 22.60 -35.70
CA VAL A 5 -85.53 22.50 -35.94
C VAL A 5 -84.68 23.11 -34.79
N LEU A 6 -85.27 23.53 -33.65
CA LEU A 6 -84.54 24.20 -32.58
C LEU A 6 -84.48 23.44 -31.24
N MET A 7 -85.18 22.32 -31.09
CA MET A 7 -85.14 21.49 -29.85
C MET A 7 -84.34 20.19 -29.98
N SER A 8 -83.77 19.91 -31.15
CA SER A 8 -82.90 18.73 -31.35
C SER A 8 -81.40 19.05 -31.25
N SER A 9 -81.02 20.33 -31.25
CA SER A 9 -79.61 20.76 -31.28
C SER A 9 -79.03 21.13 -29.90
N LEU A 10 -79.86 21.33 -28.87
CA LEU A 10 -79.38 21.68 -27.52
C LEU A 10 -79.17 20.46 -26.61
N ALA A 11 -79.84 19.34 -26.88
CA ALA A 11 -79.66 18.11 -26.11
C ALA A 11 -78.40 17.31 -26.50
N ILE A 12 -77.83 17.57 -27.68
CA ILE A 12 -76.62 16.89 -28.17
C ILE A 12 -75.34 17.63 -27.71
N ALA A 13 -75.45 18.90 -27.32
CA ALA A 13 -74.30 19.73 -27.00
C ALA A 13 -73.89 19.75 -25.51
N PHE A 14 -74.68 19.17 -24.58
CA PHE A 14 -74.44 19.35 -23.14
C PHE A 14 -74.08 18.11 -22.31
N THR A 15 -74.02 16.91 -22.86
CA THR A 15 -73.40 15.76 -22.15
C THR A 15 -72.33 15.05 -22.96
N LEU A 16 -71.99 15.62 -24.12
CA LEU A 16 -70.72 15.43 -24.84
C LEU A 16 -69.53 16.09 -24.10
N SER A 17 -69.64 16.32 -22.79
CA SER A 17 -68.73 17.13 -21.97
C SER A 17 -68.19 16.42 -20.72
N CYS A 18 -68.53 15.15 -20.48
CA CYS A 18 -68.03 14.40 -19.31
C CYS A 18 -67.05 13.28 -19.64
N MET A 19 -66.60 13.14 -20.88
CA MET A 19 -65.54 12.20 -21.22
C MET A 19 -64.45 12.94 -21.98
N THR A 20 -63.21 12.65 -21.62
CA THR A 20 -61.95 13.20 -22.15
C THR A 20 -61.47 14.52 -21.57
N ASN A 21 -61.52 14.68 -20.24
CA ASN A 21 -60.45 15.40 -19.52
C ASN A 21 -59.80 14.46 -18.52
N ILE A 22 -59.31 13.34 -19.00
CA ILE A 22 -58.17 12.71 -18.37
C ILE A 22 -57.00 13.03 -19.29
N ASN A 23 -56.43 14.23 -19.13
CA ASN A 23 -55.01 14.41 -19.42
C ASN A 23 -54.26 13.59 -18.37
N GLU A 24 -54.34 12.27 -18.50
CA GLU A 24 -53.34 11.40 -17.92
C GLU A 24 -52.10 11.74 -18.72
N ALA A 25 -51.24 12.57 -18.14
CA ALA A 25 -49.84 12.55 -18.47
C ALA A 25 -49.39 11.11 -18.18
N LYS A 26 -49.58 10.22 -19.14
CA LYS A 26 -49.14 8.83 -19.03
C LYS A 26 -47.63 8.89 -18.87
N ALA A 27 -47.16 8.53 -17.67
CA ALA A 27 -45.75 8.30 -17.44
C ALA A 27 -45.23 7.41 -18.57
N ALA A 28 -44.06 7.74 -19.11
CA ALA A 28 -43.47 6.96 -20.20
C ALA A 28 -43.50 5.46 -19.85
N PRO A 29 -44.00 4.57 -20.72
CA PRO A 29 -44.36 3.18 -20.38
C PRO A 29 -43.16 2.25 -20.12
N ILE A 30 -41.96 2.81 -20.01
CA ILE A 30 -40.72 2.06 -19.88
C ILE A 30 -39.95 2.65 -18.69
N ALA A 31 -39.90 1.88 -17.60
CA ALA A 31 -38.96 2.10 -16.53
C ALA A 31 -37.65 1.36 -16.87
N SER A 32 -36.51 2.04 -16.74
CA SER A 32 -35.19 1.42 -16.84
C SER A 32 -34.35 1.79 -15.62
N GLN A 33 -33.48 0.89 -15.22
CA GLN A 33 -32.45 1.14 -14.21
C GLN A 33 -31.12 0.66 -14.74
N THR A 34 -30.06 1.37 -14.38
CA THR A 34 -28.69 0.92 -14.63
C THR A 34 -28.18 0.28 -13.34
N VAL A 35 -27.70 -0.95 -13.44
CA VAL A 35 -26.96 -1.62 -12.37
C VAL A 35 -25.49 -1.61 -12.76
N THR A 36 -24.64 -1.04 -11.91
CA THR A 36 -23.19 -0.98 -12.11
C THR A 36 -22.46 -1.71 -10.99
N ALA A 37 -21.28 -2.22 -11.33
CA ALA A 37 -20.28 -2.71 -10.37
C ALA A 37 -18.93 -2.11 -10.76
N VAL A 38 -18.07 -1.85 -9.76
CA VAL A 38 -16.72 -1.31 -9.96
C VAL A 38 -15.73 -2.32 -9.39
N LEU A 39 -14.74 -2.70 -10.19
CA LEU A 39 -13.64 -3.55 -9.75
C LEU A 39 -12.57 -2.67 -9.07
N GLY A 40 -12.03 -3.13 -7.94
CA GLY A 40 -10.93 -2.45 -7.27
C GLY A 40 -9.64 -2.50 -8.08
N THR A 41 -8.82 -1.45 -7.95
CA THR A 41 -7.53 -1.30 -8.65
C THR A 41 -6.55 -2.43 -8.31
N ILE A 42 -6.28 -2.65 -7.02
CA ILE A 42 -5.48 -3.78 -6.53
C ILE A 42 -6.44 -4.83 -6.00
N SER A 43 -6.27 -6.06 -6.48
CA SER A 43 -7.06 -7.22 -6.05
C SER A 43 -6.50 -7.84 -4.77
N SER A 44 -5.17 -7.98 -4.68
CA SER A 44 -4.51 -8.49 -3.48
C SER A 44 -3.03 -8.11 -3.46
N VAL A 45 -2.48 -8.12 -2.24
CA VAL A 45 -1.04 -8.13 -1.98
C VAL A 45 -0.76 -9.30 -1.05
N GLU A 46 0.18 -10.14 -1.43
CA GLU A 46 0.55 -11.35 -0.70
C GLU A 46 2.05 -11.30 -0.39
N SER A 47 2.45 -11.75 0.81
CA SER A 47 3.87 -12.00 1.08
C SER A 47 4.37 -13.10 0.14
N TYR A 48 5.50 -12.87 -0.50
CA TYR A 48 6.03 -13.74 -1.55
C TYR A 48 7.53 -13.96 -1.39
N GLY A 49 7.91 -15.23 -1.26
CA GLY A 49 9.28 -15.71 -1.47
C GLY A 49 10.36 -15.13 -0.55
N GLY A 50 11.54 -15.73 -0.63
CA GLY A 50 12.77 -15.27 0.03
C GLY A 50 13.09 -15.91 1.38
N ASN A 51 14.37 -15.91 1.70
CA ASN A 51 14.92 -16.10 3.03
C ASN A 51 14.54 -14.88 3.88
N VAL A 52 13.58 -15.04 4.77
CA VAL A 52 13.16 -13.99 5.71
C VAL A 52 13.80 -14.13 7.09
N SER A 53 14.72 -15.08 7.23
CA SER A 53 15.49 -15.33 8.45
C SER A 53 16.87 -15.89 8.10
N THR A 54 17.87 -15.51 8.88
CA THR A 54 19.25 -15.99 8.79
C THR A 54 19.94 -15.88 10.14
N THR A 55 21.17 -16.40 10.24
CA THR A 55 22.02 -16.27 11.42
C THR A 55 22.94 -15.06 11.26
N ILE A 56 23.00 -14.25 12.31
CA ILE A 56 24.06 -13.26 12.55
C ILE A 56 25.23 -14.03 13.17
N ASP A 57 26.39 -14.00 12.52
CA ASP A 57 27.58 -14.68 13.03
C ASP A 57 28.26 -13.90 14.19
N ASP A 58 29.37 -14.44 14.70
CA ASP A 58 30.13 -13.85 15.80
C ASP A 58 30.82 -12.51 15.44
N THR A 59 30.81 -12.13 14.15
CA THR A 59 31.30 -10.84 13.65
C THR A 59 30.18 -9.83 13.40
N GLY A 60 28.92 -10.22 13.59
CA GLY A 60 27.76 -9.40 13.27
C GLY A 60 27.39 -9.41 11.79
N SER A 61 27.87 -10.38 11.01
CA SER A 61 27.56 -10.49 9.58
C SER A 61 26.37 -11.42 9.34
N LEU A 62 25.58 -11.12 8.31
CA LEU A 62 24.55 -12.06 7.84
C LEU A 62 25.22 -13.17 7.04
N THR A 63 24.98 -14.42 7.45
CA THR A 63 25.53 -15.61 6.77
C THR A 63 24.84 -15.92 5.45
N THR A 64 23.56 -15.54 5.30
CA THR A 64 22.81 -15.61 4.05
C THR A 64 22.06 -14.30 3.82
N PRO A 65 21.78 -13.92 2.56
CA PRO A 65 20.93 -12.76 2.28
C PRO A 65 19.53 -12.94 2.88
N LEU A 66 18.91 -11.83 3.26
CA LEU A 66 17.48 -11.74 3.52
C LEU A 66 16.81 -11.08 2.32
N ASP A 67 15.73 -11.66 1.81
CA ASP A 67 15.12 -11.20 0.57
C ASP A 67 13.58 -11.22 0.61
N PRO A 68 12.94 -10.51 1.57
CA PRO A 68 11.49 -10.46 1.67
C PRO A 68 10.86 -9.84 0.40
N GLY A 69 9.81 -10.48 -0.11
CA GLY A 69 9.09 -10.00 -1.29
C GLY A 69 7.57 -9.98 -1.12
N PHE A 70 6.92 -9.38 -2.11
CA PHE A 70 5.47 -9.31 -2.23
C PHE A 70 5.04 -9.64 -3.66
N LYS A 71 3.92 -10.35 -3.77
CA LYS A 71 3.19 -10.53 -5.03
C LYS A 71 1.99 -9.59 -5.01
N ILE A 72 1.91 -8.72 -6.02
CA ILE A 72 0.83 -7.77 -6.22
C ILE A 72 -0.05 -8.27 -7.37
N ILE A 73 -1.35 -8.42 -7.13
CA ILE A 73 -2.33 -8.76 -8.17
C ILE A 73 -3.16 -7.52 -8.48
N SER A 74 -3.04 -7.04 -9.71
CA SER A 74 -3.55 -5.74 -10.13
C SER A 74 -4.53 -5.85 -11.28
N ASN A 75 -5.58 -5.02 -11.24
CA ASN A 75 -6.53 -4.85 -12.34
C ASN A 75 -6.25 -3.60 -13.18
N VAL A 76 -5.18 -2.85 -12.90
CA VAL A 76 -4.98 -1.54 -13.54
C VAL A 76 -4.26 -1.61 -14.89
N GLY A 77 -4.83 -0.88 -15.85
CA GLY A 77 -4.10 -0.33 -17.01
C GLY A 77 -3.63 1.12 -16.82
N THR A 78 -3.73 1.67 -15.59
CA THR A 78 -3.33 3.03 -15.20
C THR A 78 -2.43 3.00 -13.97
N THR A 79 -1.56 3.98 -13.77
CA THR A 79 -0.61 3.98 -12.64
C THR A 79 -1.32 4.03 -11.28
N GLN A 80 -0.91 3.15 -10.36
CA GLN A 80 -1.30 3.12 -8.95
C GLN A 80 -0.08 3.39 -8.07
N ALA A 81 -0.25 4.22 -7.05
CA ALA A 81 0.78 4.47 -6.05
C ALA A 81 0.71 3.43 -4.91
N LEU A 82 1.87 2.92 -4.53
CA LEU A 82 2.11 2.05 -3.39
C LEU A 82 3.29 2.61 -2.58
N THR A 83 3.45 2.13 -1.35
CA THR A 83 4.55 2.52 -0.48
C THR A 83 5.16 1.28 0.18
N LEU A 84 6.48 1.16 0.13
CA LEU A 84 7.23 0.13 0.85
C LEU A 84 7.94 0.76 2.04
N THR A 85 7.48 0.42 3.23
CA THR A 85 8.04 0.87 4.51
C THR A 85 8.65 -0.31 5.27
N ALA A 86 9.39 -0.02 6.35
CA ALA A 86 9.81 -1.03 7.30
C ALA A 86 9.74 -0.47 8.71
N THR A 87 9.31 -1.28 9.68
CA THR A 87 9.32 -0.91 11.10
C THR A 87 10.16 -1.87 11.92
N THR A 88 10.67 -1.40 13.05
CA THR A 88 11.34 -2.23 14.04
C THR A 88 10.92 -1.77 15.44
N THR A 89 11.00 -2.68 16.40
CA THR A 89 10.50 -2.44 17.74
C THR A 89 11.50 -1.66 18.58
N SER A 90 10.99 -0.68 19.33
CA SER A 90 11.69 0.03 20.41
C SER A 90 10.95 -0.16 21.74
N THR A 91 11.55 0.28 22.85
CA THR A 91 10.88 0.36 24.16
C THR A 91 9.63 1.25 24.16
N SER A 92 9.52 2.17 23.20
CA SER A 92 8.35 3.06 23.01
C SER A 92 7.34 2.58 21.96
N GLY A 93 7.57 1.42 21.35
CA GLY A 93 6.75 0.88 20.26
C GLY A 93 7.47 0.84 18.92
N GLU A 94 6.71 0.69 17.84
CA GLU A 94 7.25 0.58 16.48
C GLU A 94 7.82 1.91 15.98
N VAL A 95 9.02 1.86 15.41
CA VAL A 95 9.68 3.00 14.75
C VAL A 95 10.13 2.62 13.35
N ASN A 96 10.43 3.60 12.49
CA ASN A 96 10.92 3.34 11.15
C ASN A 96 12.27 2.59 11.20
N ALA A 97 12.34 1.44 10.55
CA ALA A 97 13.55 0.65 10.44
C ALA A 97 14.46 1.12 9.30
N PHE A 98 13.89 1.72 8.25
CA PHE A 98 14.67 2.22 7.14
C PHE A 98 15.36 3.55 7.48
N SER A 99 16.55 3.71 6.91
CA SER A 99 17.31 4.96 6.95
C SER A 99 18.15 5.08 5.68
N SER A 100 18.63 6.30 5.41
CA SER A 100 19.65 6.50 4.38
C SER A 100 20.85 7.22 4.96
N SER A 101 22.05 6.80 4.55
CA SER A 101 23.33 7.35 4.98
C SER A 101 24.32 7.27 3.83
N ASN A 102 24.98 8.39 3.53
CA ASN A 102 25.96 8.49 2.44
C ASN A 102 25.47 7.92 1.08
N GLY A 103 24.20 8.13 0.75
CA GLY A 103 23.59 7.64 -0.50
C GLY A 103 23.21 6.16 -0.53
N ASN A 104 23.41 5.42 0.57
CA ASN A 104 22.97 4.04 0.72
C ASN A 104 21.73 3.96 1.62
N VAL A 105 20.86 2.99 1.34
CA VAL A 105 19.72 2.66 2.21
C VAL A 105 20.12 1.54 3.16
N TYR A 106 19.69 1.64 4.41
CA TYR A 106 19.92 0.65 5.46
C TYR A 106 18.60 0.26 6.11
N ILE A 107 18.55 -0.95 6.66
CA ILE A 107 17.48 -1.43 7.52
C ILE A 107 18.04 -1.77 8.90
N ALA A 108 17.41 -1.23 9.95
CA ALA A 108 17.72 -1.53 11.34
C ALA A 108 16.90 -2.73 11.82
N LEU A 109 17.58 -3.72 12.39
CA LEU A 109 16.97 -4.86 13.08
C LEU A 109 17.18 -4.68 14.58
N SER A 110 16.10 -4.69 15.37
CA SER A 110 16.15 -4.56 16.83
C SER A 110 15.96 -5.90 17.52
N ASN A 111 16.62 -6.13 18.66
CA ASN A 111 16.36 -7.31 19.49
C ASN A 111 14.92 -7.30 20.01
N ILE A 112 14.17 -8.37 19.76
CA ILE A 112 12.74 -8.44 20.12
C ILE A 112 12.49 -8.77 21.60
N THR A 113 13.46 -9.36 22.28
CA THR A 113 13.35 -9.76 23.70
C THR A 113 13.85 -8.65 24.62
N THR A 114 14.89 -7.94 24.20
CA THR A 114 15.45 -6.78 24.88
C THR A 114 15.40 -5.56 23.95
N PRO A 115 14.21 -4.96 23.75
CA PRO A 115 14.07 -3.85 22.81
C PRO A 115 14.98 -2.66 23.16
N PRO A 116 15.62 -2.05 22.16
CA PRO A 116 16.42 -0.83 22.31
C PRO A 116 15.52 0.41 22.46
N THR A 117 16.10 1.54 22.86
CA THR A 117 15.36 2.82 22.83
C THR A 117 15.27 3.39 21.42
N SER A 118 14.34 4.31 21.18
CA SER A 118 14.23 5.01 19.90
C SER A 118 15.48 5.82 19.57
N GLU A 119 16.16 6.37 20.58
CA GLU A 119 17.42 7.10 20.42
C GLU A 119 18.57 6.17 20.00
N ALA A 120 18.61 4.94 20.54
CA ALA A 120 19.57 3.92 20.13
C ALA A 120 19.40 3.54 18.65
N ILE A 121 18.14 3.39 18.20
CA ILE A 121 17.82 3.13 16.79
C ILE A 121 18.26 4.33 15.92
N THR A 122 17.94 5.56 16.33
CA THR A 122 18.36 6.77 15.63
C THR A 122 19.89 6.88 15.53
N ASN A 123 20.61 6.51 16.59
CA ASN A 123 22.07 6.48 16.59
C ASN A 123 22.63 5.46 15.58
N ALA A 124 22.09 4.24 15.56
CA ALA A 124 22.47 3.20 14.60
C ALA A 124 22.20 3.61 13.14
N GLN A 125 21.14 4.38 12.91
CA GLN A 125 20.73 4.87 11.60
C GLN A 125 21.57 6.07 11.12
N SER A 126 22.21 6.81 12.01
CA SER A 126 23.02 8.00 11.69
C SER A 126 24.24 7.73 10.78
N ASP A 127 24.83 8.77 10.19
CA ASP A 127 26.04 8.64 9.35
C ASP A 127 27.29 8.17 10.13
N SER A 128 27.28 8.26 11.45
CA SER A 128 28.42 7.88 12.30
C SER A 128 27.96 7.22 13.60
N PRO A 129 27.44 5.98 13.53
CA PRO A 129 26.96 5.26 14.70
C PRO A 129 28.04 5.10 15.76
N GLN A 130 27.63 5.13 17.02
CA GLN A 130 28.50 4.95 18.18
C GLN A 130 28.10 3.67 18.89
N ALA A 131 28.96 2.66 18.88
CA ALA A 131 28.69 1.31 19.41
C ALA A 131 28.19 1.29 20.86
N ALA A 132 28.61 2.25 21.69
CA ALA A 132 28.16 2.34 23.09
C ALA A 132 26.75 2.95 23.25
N SER A 133 26.19 3.52 22.19
CA SER A 133 24.94 4.30 22.21
C SER A 133 23.79 3.63 21.47
N ASN A 134 24.02 2.46 20.87
CA ASN A 134 23.03 1.72 20.10
C ASN A 134 22.96 0.22 20.46
N PRO A 135 22.92 -0.14 21.76
CA PRO A 135 22.82 -1.55 22.14
C PRO A 135 21.54 -2.16 21.55
N ASN A 136 21.61 -3.40 21.12
CA ASN A 136 20.48 -4.19 20.60
C ASN A 136 19.88 -3.68 19.28
N VAL A 137 20.63 -2.92 18.47
CA VAL A 137 20.23 -2.49 17.12
C VAL A 137 21.36 -2.76 16.14
N ILE A 138 21.10 -3.55 15.10
CA ILE A 138 22.08 -3.84 14.06
C ILE A 138 21.52 -3.39 12.71
N CYS A 139 22.28 -2.56 11.99
CA CYS A 139 21.88 -2.06 10.67
C CYS A 139 22.59 -2.82 9.57
N TYR A 140 21.86 -3.14 8.50
CA TYR A 140 22.43 -3.77 7.30
C TYR A 140 22.09 -2.95 6.06
N ALA A 141 23.02 -2.94 5.11
CA ALA A 141 22.78 -2.28 3.83
C ALA A 141 21.63 -2.98 3.10
N VAL A 142 20.81 -2.20 2.41
CA VAL A 142 19.72 -2.69 1.58
C VAL A 142 20.13 -2.45 0.13
N THR A 143 20.08 -3.49 -0.69
CA THR A 143 20.12 -3.33 -2.14
C THR A 143 18.79 -2.71 -2.57
N PRO A 144 18.79 -1.53 -3.19
CA PRO A 144 17.55 -0.91 -3.65
C PRO A 144 16.77 -1.86 -4.56
N PRO A 145 15.43 -1.93 -4.43
CA PRO A 145 14.61 -2.68 -5.37
C PRO A 145 14.86 -2.20 -6.80
N THR A 146 14.84 -3.13 -7.75
CA THR A 146 15.09 -2.81 -9.16
C THR A 146 13.80 -2.43 -9.87
N ASN A 147 13.82 -1.34 -10.65
CA ASN A 147 12.70 -0.98 -11.52
C ASN A 147 12.45 -2.08 -12.55
N ILE A 148 11.17 -2.42 -12.76
CA ILE A 148 10.73 -3.34 -13.79
C ILE A 148 10.08 -2.50 -14.88
N ASP A 149 10.73 -2.40 -16.04
CA ASP A 149 10.29 -1.52 -17.12
C ASP A 149 8.83 -1.76 -17.51
N GLY A 150 8.07 -0.66 -17.57
CA GLY A 150 6.63 -0.68 -17.85
C GLY A 150 5.75 -1.33 -16.77
N GLN A 151 6.30 -1.72 -15.61
CA GLN A 151 5.54 -2.40 -14.55
C GLN A 151 5.67 -1.75 -13.18
N LEU A 152 6.88 -1.58 -12.66
CA LEU A 152 7.16 -1.08 -11.31
C LEU A 152 8.32 -0.10 -11.34
N GLU A 153 8.09 1.11 -10.83
CA GLU A 153 9.13 2.10 -10.60
C GLU A 153 9.23 2.43 -9.11
N TYR A 154 10.44 2.37 -8.56
CA TYR A 154 10.76 2.71 -7.17
C TYR A 154 11.44 4.07 -7.13
N THR A 155 11.05 4.90 -6.19
CA THR A 155 11.73 6.14 -5.85
C THR A 155 11.96 6.19 -4.35
N TRP A 156 13.21 6.37 -3.93
CA TRP A 156 13.53 6.54 -2.51
C TRP A 156 13.06 7.91 -2.01
N ASN A 157 12.27 7.91 -0.94
CA ASN A 157 11.80 9.12 -0.27
C ASN A 157 12.65 9.40 0.97
N THR A 158 13.57 10.36 0.86
CA THR A 158 14.49 10.71 1.95
C THR A 158 13.82 11.38 3.15
N SER A 159 12.66 12.01 2.95
CA SER A 159 11.97 12.75 4.02
C SER A 159 11.28 11.81 5.01
N GLY A 160 10.82 10.65 4.53
CA GLY A 160 10.15 9.65 5.36
C GLY A 160 10.89 8.32 5.49
N ASN A 161 12.03 8.15 4.80
CA ASN A 161 12.78 6.90 4.70
C ASN A 161 11.89 5.70 4.31
N TYR A 162 11.36 5.74 3.09
CA TYR A 162 10.57 4.66 2.48
C TYR A 162 10.74 4.69 0.96
N TYR A 163 10.27 3.65 0.26
CA TYR A 163 10.18 3.68 -1.20
C TYR A 163 8.76 4.01 -1.64
N ASP A 164 8.62 5.07 -2.44
CA ASP A 164 7.45 5.30 -3.28
C ASP A 164 7.50 4.33 -4.47
N ILE A 165 6.36 3.73 -4.79
CA ILE A 165 6.25 2.71 -5.83
C ILE A 165 5.12 3.07 -6.79
N ASN A 166 5.42 3.16 -8.08
CA ASN A 166 4.41 3.31 -9.13
C ASN A 166 4.21 1.96 -9.84
N LEU A 167 3.05 1.35 -9.64
CA LEU A 167 2.62 0.14 -10.36
C LEU A 167 1.80 0.54 -11.58
N SER A 168 2.22 0.12 -12.77
CA SER A 168 1.54 0.40 -14.04
C SER A 168 1.16 -0.86 -14.83
N HIS A 169 1.22 -2.03 -14.19
CA HIS A 169 0.93 -3.32 -14.82
C HIS A 169 -0.41 -3.90 -14.36
N GLN A 170 -1.15 -4.47 -15.32
CA GLN A 170 -2.31 -5.32 -15.06
C GLN A 170 -1.85 -6.77 -14.94
N GLY A 171 -2.22 -7.43 -13.84
CA GLY A 171 -1.88 -8.82 -13.56
C GLY A 171 -0.92 -8.96 -12.37
N ASP A 172 -0.16 -10.04 -12.38
CA ASP A 172 0.76 -10.41 -11.31
C ASP A 172 2.09 -9.66 -11.46
N THR A 173 2.51 -8.97 -10.40
CA THR A 173 3.84 -8.35 -10.35
C THR A 173 4.55 -8.73 -9.05
N ILE A 174 5.83 -9.08 -9.12
CA ILE A 174 6.64 -9.43 -7.95
C ILE A 174 7.58 -8.27 -7.63
N THR A 175 7.64 -7.90 -6.35
CA THR A 175 8.62 -6.97 -5.79
C THR A 175 9.43 -7.67 -4.71
N GLN A 176 10.71 -7.34 -4.60
CA GLN A 176 11.61 -7.90 -3.60
C GLN A 176 12.57 -6.83 -3.09
N LEU A 177 12.77 -6.82 -1.78
CA LEU A 177 13.85 -6.09 -1.12
C LEU A 177 14.97 -7.08 -0.83
N VAL A 178 16.25 -6.68 -0.99
CA VAL A 178 17.37 -7.56 -0.66
C VAL A 178 18.29 -6.91 0.37
N VAL A 179 18.50 -7.59 1.49
CA VAL A 179 19.58 -7.35 2.43
C VAL A 179 20.66 -8.41 2.15
N PRO A 180 21.81 -8.05 1.57
CA PRO A 180 22.81 -9.03 1.14
C PRO A 180 23.46 -9.73 2.34
N ALA A 181 24.04 -10.92 2.09
CA ALA A 181 24.98 -11.52 3.02
C ALA A 181 26.23 -10.64 3.11
N ALA A 182 26.31 -9.84 4.17
CA ALA A 182 27.33 -8.83 4.36
C ALA A 182 27.50 -8.54 5.85
N SER A 183 28.61 -7.89 6.18
CA SER A 183 28.83 -7.33 7.51
C SER A 183 27.81 -6.25 7.82
N ALA A 184 27.47 -6.14 9.11
CA ALA A 184 26.70 -5.01 9.62
C ALA A 184 27.35 -3.67 9.26
N LYS A 185 26.53 -2.63 9.23
CA LYS A 185 27.01 -1.24 9.18
C LYS A 185 28.02 -1.03 10.31
N PRO A 186 29.17 -0.40 10.06
CA PRO A 186 30.18 -0.18 11.09
C PRO A 186 29.59 0.45 12.36
N ASN A 187 30.03 -0.03 13.51
CA ASN A 187 29.62 0.39 14.85
C ASN A 187 28.14 0.17 15.20
N THR A 188 27.40 -0.70 14.49
CA THR A 188 26.06 -1.13 14.94
C THR A 188 26.07 -2.48 15.63
N PHE A 189 26.92 -3.41 15.21
CA PHE A 189 27.17 -4.64 15.98
C PHE A 189 28.29 -4.43 17.01
N ASN A 190 28.05 -4.77 18.28
CA ASN A 190 28.97 -4.52 19.37
C ASN A 190 28.76 -5.45 20.59
N GLY A 191 29.69 -5.40 21.55
CA GLY A 191 29.66 -6.27 22.74
C GLY A 191 28.54 -5.99 23.75
N ASN A 192 27.72 -4.95 23.55
CA ASN A 192 26.52 -4.69 24.36
C ASN A 192 25.24 -5.28 23.73
N ASP A 193 25.35 -5.96 22.59
CA ASP A 193 24.23 -6.63 21.95
C ASP A 193 23.93 -7.95 22.68
N GLU A 194 22.67 -8.12 23.06
CA GLU A 194 22.18 -9.33 23.71
C GLU A 194 21.89 -10.42 22.67
N SER A 195 22.07 -11.68 23.08
CA SER A 195 21.65 -12.82 22.25
C SER A 195 20.14 -12.79 22.01
N GLY A 196 19.70 -13.27 20.84
CA GLY A 196 18.28 -13.39 20.52
C GLY A 196 17.98 -13.06 19.06
N SER A 197 16.68 -12.94 18.76
CA SER A 197 16.21 -12.59 17.43
C SER A 197 16.19 -11.08 17.24
N TYR A 198 16.79 -10.62 16.14
CA TYR A 198 16.76 -9.23 15.70
C TYR A 198 15.82 -9.11 14.51
N GLN A 199 14.87 -8.18 14.55
CA GLN A 199 13.76 -8.14 13.58
C GLN A 199 13.43 -6.73 13.09
N ALA A 200 13.00 -6.67 11.84
CA ALA A 200 12.22 -5.59 11.26
C ALA A 200 11.07 -6.20 10.45
N VAL A 201 9.99 -5.45 10.29
CA VAL A 201 8.80 -5.83 9.53
C VAL A 201 8.74 -4.95 8.29
N VAL A 202 8.92 -5.54 7.10
CA VAL A 202 8.75 -4.83 5.82
C VAL A 202 7.27 -4.87 5.44
N ILE A 203 6.74 -3.74 5.00
CA ILE A 203 5.31 -3.55 4.75
C ILE A 203 5.13 -2.90 3.39
N LEU A 204 4.35 -3.54 2.51
CA LEU A 204 3.87 -2.93 1.27
C LEU A 204 2.41 -2.50 1.46
N SER A 205 2.14 -1.21 1.31
CA SER A 205 0.79 -0.64 1.41
C SER A 205 0.35 0.02 0.10
N TYR A 206 -0.96 0.10 -0.08
CA TYR A 206 -1.61 0.84 -1.15
C TYR A 206 -2.80 1.60 -0.57
N ASN A 207 -3.13 2.74 -1.18
CA ASN A 207 -4.32 3.53 -0.86
C ASN A 207 -5.46 3.22 -1.83
#